data_AF-A0A2E2JYX1-F1
#
_entry.id   AF-A0A2E2JYX1-F1
#
_cell.length_a   1.000
_cell.length_b   1.000
_cell.length_c   1.000
_cell.angle_alpha   90.00
_cell.angle_beta   90.00
_cell.angle_gamma   90.00
#
_symmetry.space_group_name_H-M   'P 1'
#
loop_
_entity.id
_entity.type
_entity.pdbx_description
1 polymer ?
#
loop_
_entity_poly.entity_id
_entity_poly.type
_entity_poly.pdbx_seq_one_letter_code
_entity_poly.pdbx_strand_id
1 'polypeptide(L)' 'MGHVRILREHNRSFHAVVSYRDAEERPDTQSYRLIADTRNHAIMSVLNWANSEFGGHCSLLPLKSAPRSLAFA' A
#
# COMPACT_ATOMS: atom_id res chain seq x y z
N MET A 1 -5.77 7.85 10.45
CA MET A 1 -4.75 8.11 9.40
C MET A 1 -4.47 6.80 8.65
N GLY A 2 -4.57 6.82 7.32
CA GLY A 2 -4.35 5.62 6.48
C GLY A 2 -2.89 5.46 6.07
N HIS A 3 -2.41 4.23 6.04
CA HIS A 3 -1.07 3.89 5.56
C HIS A 3 -1.15 3.01 4.33
N VAL A 4 -0.45 3.41 3.28
CA VAL A 4 -0.34 2.65 2.03
C VAL A 4 1.09 2.14 1.89
N ARG A 5 1.26 0.85 1.62
CA ARG A 5 2.53 0.23 1.22
C ARG A 5 2.38 -0.36 -0.16
N ILE A 6 3.36 -0.17 -1.05
CA ILE A 6 3.31 -0.75 -2.39
C ILE A 6 4.52 -1.65 -2.61
N LEU A 7 4.24 -2.92 -2.82
CA LEU A 7 5.16 -3.98 -3.18
C LEU A 7 5.12 -4.16 -4.70
N ARG A 8 6.27 -4.34 -5.35
CA ARG A 8 6.33 -4.75 -6.75
C ARG A 8 6.35 -6.27 -6.79
N GLU A 9 5.41 -6.90 -7.50
CA GLU A 9 5.39 -8.35 -7.67
C GLU A 9 6.22 -8.76 -8.89
N HIS A 10 5.76 -8.40 -10.09
CA HIS A 10 6.39 -8.70 -11.38
C HIS A 10 6.14 -7.56 -12.37
N ASN A 11 6.65 -7.65 -13.62
CA ASN A 11 6.51 -6.59 -14.61
C ASN A 11 5.07 -6.05 -14.73
N ARG A 12 4.91 -4.72 -14.60
CA ARG A 12 3.64 -3.96 -14.58
C ARG A 12 2.61 -4.35 -13.50
N SER A 13 2.96 -5.21 -12.54
CA SER A 13 2.09 -5.65 -11.45
C SER A 13 2.60 -5.17 -10.10
N PHE A 14 1.76 -4.46 -9.38
CA PHE A 14 2.00 -3.92 -8.04
C PHE A 14 0.97 -4.45 -7.07
N HIS A 15 1.39 -4.69 -5.84
CA HIS A 15 0.52 -5.09 -4.75
C HIS A 15 0.56 -3.98 -3.70
N ALA A 16 -0.56 -3.31 -3.49
CA ALA A 16 -0.71 -2.34 -2.43
C ALA A 16 -1.37 -2.95 -1.20
N VAL A 17 -0.76 -2.74 -0.04
CA VAL A 17 -1.33 -3.08 1.26
C VAL A 17 -1.70 -1.79 1.94
N VAL A 18 -2.98 -1.65 2.29
CA VAL A 18 -3.54 -0.44 2.85
C VAL A 18 -4.04 -0.75 4.25
N SER A 19 -3.37 -0.21 5.28
CA SER A 19 -3.71 -0.42 6.68
C SER A 19 -4.22 0.88 7.29
N TYR A 20 -5.32 0.81 8.03
CA TYR A 20 -5.91 1.98 8.67
C TYR A 20 -5.72 1.88 10.18
N ARG A 21 -5.29 2.98 10.79
CA ARG A 21 -5.46 3.22 12.22
C ARG A 21 -6.51 4.32 12.31
N ASP A 22 -7.76 3.92 12.38
CA ASP A 22 -8.81 4.81 12.84
C ASP A 22 -9.34 4.32 14.19
N ALA A 23 -9.90 5.23 14.97
CA ALA A 23 -10.39 4.94 16.32
C ALA A 23 -11.66 4.06 16.33
N GLU A 24 -12.27 3.85 15.17
CA GLU A 24 -13.41 2.96 14.96
C GLU A 24 -12.96 1.68 14.26
N GLU A 25 -13.41 0.53 14.79
CA GLU A 25 -13.11 -0.85 14.41
C GLU A 25 -13.42 -1.18 12.93
N ARG A 26 -12.69 -0.59 11.99
CA ARG A 26 -12.67 -1.06 10.59
C ARG A 26 -11.60 -2.15 10.45
N PRO A 27 -11.89 -3.28 9.80
CA PRO A 27 -10.96 -4.39 9.68
C PRO A 27 -9.63 -3.93 9.08
N ASP A 28 -8.56 -4.17 9.86
CA ASP A 28 -7.39 -3.31 9.96
C ASP A 28 -6.42 -3.30 8.76
N THR A 29 -6.65 -4.07 7.69
CA THR A 29 -5.78 -4.07 6.51
C THR A 29 -6.49 -4.63 5.29
N GLN A 30 -6.44 -3.92 4.17
CA GLN A 30 -6.94 -4.38 2.87
C GLN A 30 -5.79 -4.49 1.85
N SER A 31 -5.80 -5.57 1.07
CA SER A 31 -4.80 -5.85 0.02
C SER A 31 -5.39 -5.63 -1.37
N TYR A 32 -4.71 -4.87 -2.21
CA TYR A 32 -5.11 -4.52 -3.57
C TYR A 32 -4.04 -4.92 -4.57
N ARG A 33 -4.45 -5.61 -5.63
CA ARG A 33 -3.60 -5.85 -6.79
C ARG A 33 -3.86 -4.78 -7.85
N LEU A 34 -2.79 -4.16 -8.32
CA LEU A 34 -2.80 -3.02 -9.23
C LEU A 34 -1.96 -3.39 -10.45
N ILE A 35 -2.55 -3.23 -11.64
CA ILE A 35 -1.83 -3.31 -12.90
C ILE A 35 -1.54 -1.88 -13.34
N ALA A 36 -0.27 -1.51 -13.42
CA ALA A 36 0.15 -0.17 -13.80
C ALA A 36 1.47 -0.23 -14.56
N ASP A 37 1.61 0.60 -15.59
CA ASP A 37 2.84 0.62 -16.40
C ASP A 37 4.05 1.14 -15.62
N THR A 38 3.83 1.94 -14.58
CA THR A 38 4.89 2.51 -13.74
C THR A 38 4.54 2.47 -12.26
N ARG A 39 5.57 2.48 -11.41
CA ARG A 39 5.42 2.54 -9.95
C ARG A 39 4.70 3.81 -9.50
N ASN A 40 4.98 4.96 -10.13
CA ASN A 40 4.34 6.22 -9.79
C ASN A 40 2.84 6.18 -10.09
N HIS A 41 2.47 5.55 -11.21
CA HIS A 41 1.05 5.36 -11.54
C HIS A 41 0.36 4.48 -10.50
N ALA A 42 0.97 3.36 -10.09
CA ALA A 42 0.44 2.52 -9.01
C ALA A 42 0.28 3.28 -7.67
N ILE A 43 1.26 4.12 -7.32
CA ILE A 43 1.22 4.98 -6.12
C ILE A 43 0.05 5.95 -6.17
N MET A 44 -0.08 6.69 -7.27
CA MET A 44 -1.14 7.67 -7.42
C MET A 44 -2.52 7.02 -7.41
N SER A 45 -2.71 5.91 -8.15
CA SER A 45 -3.99 5.21 -8.21
C SER A 45 -4.45 4.73 -6.84
N VAL A 46 -3.55 4.11 -6.06
CA VAL A 46 -3.96 3.59 -4.75
C VAL A 46 -4.14 4.69 -3.71
N LEU A 47 -3.33 5.76 -3.74
CA LEU A 47 -3.52 6.90 -2.84
C LEU A 47 -4.83 7.62 -3.13
N ASN A 48 -5.19 7.78 -4.41
CA ASN A 48 -6.44 8.44 -4.78
C ASN A 48 -7.65 7.62 -4.33
N TRP A 49 -7.63 6.32 -4.59
CA TRP A 49 -8.66 5.39 -4.11
C TRP A 49 -8.76 5.40 -2.58
N ALA A 50 -7.63 5.26 -1.88
CA ALA A 50 -7.56 5.26 -0.41
C ALA A 50 -7.99 6.60 0.20
N ASN A 51 -7.72 7.73 -0.45
CA ASN A 51 -8.23 9.01 0.04
C ASN A 51 -9.75 9.13 -0.13
N SER A 52 -10.30 8.60 -1.24
CA SER A 52 -11.74 8.63 -1.52
C SER A 52 -12.56 7.73 -0.58
N GLU A 53 -12.08 6.52 -0.32
CA GLU A 53 -12.81 5.53 0.51
C GLU A 53 -12.79 5.84 2.01
N PHE A 54 -11.83 6.65 2.48
CA PHE A 54 -11.55 6.85 3.90
C PHE A 54 -11.63 8.32 4.34
N GLY A 55 -12.17 9.21 3.51
CA GLY A 55 -12.43 10.59 3.93
C GLY A 55 -11.19 11.48 4.08
N GLY A 56 -10.07 11.07 3.48
CA GLY A 56 -8.85 11.88 3.34
C GLY A 56 -7.75 11.59 4.36
N HIS A 57 -6.50 11.74 3.89
CA HIS A 57 -5.23 11.62 4.63
C HIS A 57 -4.63 10.20 4.71
N CYS A 58 -4.53 9.54 3.55
CA CYS A 58 -3.66 8.38 3.37
C CYS A 58 -2.24 8.81 3.01
N SER A 59 -1.24 8.19 3.64
CA SER A 59 0.17 8.42 3.36
C SER A 59 0.88 7.18 2.86
N LEU A 60 1.75 7.35 1.86
CA LEU A 60 2.62 6.30 1.40
C LEU A 60 3.72 6.06 2.44
N LEU A 61 3.74 4.87 3.03
CA LEU A 61 4.84 4.42 3.85
C LEU A 61 5.94 3.84 2.97
N PRO A 62 7.21 4.19 3.21
CA PRO A 62 8.31 3.48 2.59
C PRO A 62 8.21 2.00 2.97
N LEU A 63 8.47 1.12 2.00
CA LEU A 63 8.79 -0.26 2.33
C LEU A 63 9.99 -0.18 3.26
N LYS A 64 9.82 -0.50 4.55
CA LYS A 64 10.97 -0.84 5.37
C LYS A 64 11.67 -1.93 4.58
N SER A 65 12.90 -1.66 4.14
CA SER A 65 13.80 -2.73 3.72
C SER A 65 13.60 -3.82 4.75
N ALA A 66 13.22 -5.01 4.30
CA ALA A 66 13.14 -6.15 5.20
C ALA A 66 14.42 -6.10 6.05
N PRO A 67 14.36 -6.27 7.38
CA PRO A 67 15.59 -6.45 8.13
C PRO A 67 16.38 -7.52 7.38
N ARG A 68 17.70 -7.31 7.23
CA ARG A 68 18.66 -8.16 6.52
C ARG A 68 18.71 -9.63 7.02
N SER A 69 17.69 -10.12 7.72
CA SER A 69 17.59 -11.43 8.36
C SER A 69 16.51 -12.35 7.75
N LEU A 70 15.94 -12.04 6.59
CA LEU A 70 15.18 -13.02 5.78
C LEU A 70 16.00 -13.53 4.60
N ALA A 71 17.33 -13.58 4.76
CA ALA A 71 18.15 -14.55 4.04
C ALA A 71 17.90 -15.90 4.74
N PHE A 72 16.87 -16.63 4.29
CA PHE A 72 16.76 -18.04 4.64
C PHE A 72 17.95 -18.76 4.00
N ALA A 73 18.83 -19.26 4.87
CA ALA A 73 19.76 -20.33 4.59
C ALA A 73 19.00 -21.66 4.38
#